data_AF-A0A7S2K689-F1
#
_entry.id   AF-A0A7S2K689-F1
#
_cell.length_a   1.000
_cell.length_b   1.000
_cell.length_c   1.000
_cell.angle_alpha   90.00
_cell.angle_beta   90.00
_cell.angle_gamma   90.00
#
_symmetry.space_group_name_H-M   'P 1'
#
loop_
_entity.id
_entity.type
_entity.pdbx_description
1 polymer ?
#
loop_
_entity_poly.entity_id
_entity_poly.type
_entity_poly.pdbx_seq_one_letter_code
_entity_poly.pdbx_strand_id
1 'polypeptide(L)'
;TKMTSTSQPKWMLTWAKFTDPYSRPTHETFPELPDCVTIVRMFIGLVYGISLGYRGVEGGIGIMLGLSSITFLPLLYVEQLLKAQVAEYPSNVTFQGVPNAMATLILAWTLIYTMNHAEMETAFAAGVKVAQTIITDANGDIGSSDATAEDEF
;
A
#
# COMPACT_ATOMS: atom_id res chain seq x y z
N THR A 1 31.37 -19.90 35.78
CA THR A 1 30.51 -18.82 35.26
C THR A 1 30.15 -19.14 33.83
N LYS A 2 28.95 -19.68 33.56
CA LYS A 2 28.51 -19.98 32.19
C LYS A 2 28.09 -18.67 31.53
N MET A 3 28.92 -18.15 30.62
CA MET A 3 28.50 -17.07 29.73
C MET A 3 27.45 -17.67 28.77
N THR A 4 26.19 -17.37 29.02
CA THR A 4 25.11 -17.64 28.08
C THR A 4 25.31 -16.73 26.88
N SER A 5 25.86 -17.29 25.80
CA SER A 5 25.86 -16.66 24.47
C SER A 5 24.40 -16.51 24.04
N THR A 6 23.82 -15.33 24.29
CA THR A 6 22.51 -14.97 23.80
C THR A 6 22.68 -14.69 22.31
N SER A 7 22.41 -15.70 21.46
CA SER A 7 22.44 -15.50 20.01
C SER A 7 21.46 -14.37 19.67
N GLN A 8 21.98 -13.26 19.17
CA GLN A 8 21.16 -12.12 18.72
C GLN A 8 20.09 -12.62 17.75
N PRO A 9 18.84 -12.13 17.84
CA PRO A 9 17.78 -12.56 16.95
C PRO A 9 18.12 -12.13 15.52
N LYS A 10 17.89 -13.02 14.54
CA LYS A 10 18.31 -12.83 13.13
C LYS A 10 17.89 -11.47 12.55
N TRP A 11 16.67 -11.03 12.86
CA TRP A 11 16.17 -9.74 12.38
C TRP A 11 17.01 -8.55 12.85
N MET A 12 17.54 -8.55 14.09
CA MET A 12 18.40 -7.45 14.57
C MET A 12 19.72 -7.39 13.80
N LEU A 13 20.30 -8.55 13.47
CA LEU A 13 21.53 -8.64 12.67
C LEU A 13 21.29 -8.16 11.23
N THR A 14 20.14 -8.49 10.65
CA THR A 14 19.71 -8.03 9.32
C THR A 14 19.60 -6.50 9.27
N TRP A 15 18.95 -5.88 10.26
CA TRP A 15 18.82 -4.42 10.33
C TRP A 15 20.14 -3.73 10.65
N ALA A 16 21.01 -4.34 11.46
CA ALA A 16 22.37 -3.83 11.69
C ALA A 16 23.18 -3.78 10.39
N LYS A 17 23.10 -4.84 9.55
CA LYS A 17 23.73 -4.85 8.23
C LYS A 17 23.11 -3.83 7.27
N PHE A 18 21.80 -3.65 7.33
CA PHE A 18 21.09 -2.67 6.48
C PHE A 18 21.42 -1.22 6.83
N THR A 19 21.87 -0.95 8.07
CA THR A 19 22.21 0.40 8.56
C THR A 19 23.72 0.68 8.51
N ASP A 20 24.53 -0.30 8.12
CA ASP A 20 25.99 -0.14 8.00
C ASP A 20 26.36 0.61 6.71
N PRO A 21 26.82 1.88 6.81
CA PRO A 21 27.10 2.70 5.63
C PRO A 21 28.31 2.18 4.87
N TYR A 22 28.25 2.27 3.53
CA TYR A 22 29.32 1.85 2.63
C TYR A 22 29.70 0.36 2.68
N SER A 23 28.82 -0.49 3.22
CA SER A 23 29.03 -1.94 3.31
C SER A 23 29.10 -2.65 1.95
N ARG A 24 28.68 -1.99 0.86
CA ARG A 24 28.68 -2.52 -0.54
C ARG A 24 28.13 -3.95 -0.62
N PRO A 25 26.91 -4.19 -0.13
CA PRO A 25 26.37 -5.53 -0.11
C PRO A 25 26.14 -6.07 -1.52
N THR A 26 26.45 -7.36 -1.67
CA THR A 26 26.20 -8.18 -2.85
C THR A 26 25.16 -9.24 -2.51
N HIS A 27 24.56 -9.87 -3.53
CA HIS A 27 23.57 -10.92 -3.34
C HIS A 27 24.07 -12.07 -2.44
N GLU A 28 25.36 -12.42 -2.50
CA GLU A 28 25.94 -13.49 -1.67
C GLU A 28 26.14 -13.07 -0.21
N THR A 29 26.46 -11.80 0.03
CA THR A 29 26.79 -11.28 1.37
C THR A 29 25.56 -10.80 2.14
N PHE A 30 24.53 -10.34 1.42
CA PHE A 30 23.29 -9.87 1.99
C PHE A 30 22.07 -10.16 1.09
N PRO A 31 21.60 -11.43 1.04
CA PRO A 31 20.46 -11.83 0.21
C PRO A 31 19.13 -11.23 0.68
N GLU A 32 19.04 -10.81 1.93
CA GLU A 32 17.82 -10.26 2.57
C GLU A 32 17.60 -8.76 2.26
N LEU A 33 18.52 -8.13 1.52
CA LEU A 33 18.41 -6.72 1.12
C LEU A 33 17.04 -6.37 0.50
N PRO A 34 16.47 -7.17 -0.43
CA PRO A 34 15.21 -6.80 -1.09
C PRO A 34 14.00 -6.82 -0.14
N ASP A 35 14.03 -7.70 0.86
CA ASP A 35 13.00 -7.76 1.90
C ASP A 35 13.08 -6.54 2.82
N CYS A 36 14.29 -6.13 3.20
CA CYS A 36 14.51 -4.92 3.98
C CYS A 36 14.02 -3.66 3.24
N VAL A 37 14.36 -3.55 1.95
CA VAL A 37 13.89 -2.45 1.08
C VAL A 37 12.36 -2.45 0.99
N THR A 38 11.73 -3.62 0.90
CA THR A 38 10.27 -3.75 0.88
C THR A 38 9.63 -3.25 2.18
N ILE A 39 10.21 -3.57 3.33
CA ILE A 39 9.71 -3.07 4.63
C ILE A 39 9.87 -1.56 4.73
N VAL A 40 11.01 -1.01 4.32
CA VAL A 40 11.23 0.44 4.28
C VAL A 40 10.21 1.13 3.36
N ARG A 41 9.94 0.55 2.20
CA ARG A 41 8.89 1.02 1.28
C ARG A 41 7.52 1.06 1.94
N MET A 42 7.12 -0.01 2.63
CA MET A 42 5.84 -0.05 3.35
C MET A 42 5.77 1.02 4.44
N PHE A 43 6.87 1.26 5.16
CA PHE A 43 6.94 2.30 6.18
C PHE A 43 6.78 3.71 5.59
N ILE A 44 7.47 3.99 4.47
CA ILE A 44 7.32 5.25 3.74
C ILE A 44 5.88 5.41 3.25
N GLY A 45 5.30 4.36 2.65
CA GLY A 45 3.92 4.36 2.18
C GLY A 45 2.93 4.66 3.30
N LEU A 46 3.11 4.02 4.46
CA LEU A 46 2.29 4.26 5.66
C LEU A 46 2.38 5.71 6.15
N VAL A 47 3.59 6.22 6.38
CA VAL A 47 3.81 7.59 6.90
C VAL A 47 3.29 8.63 5.91
N TYR A 48 3.54 8.42 4.61
CA TYR A 48 3.07 9.33 3.57
C TYR A 48 1.54 9.29 3.42
N GLY A 49 0.93 8.10 3.45
CA GLY A 49 -0.53 7.94 3.41
C GLY A 49 -1.21 8.63 4.59
N ILE A 50 -0.68 8.45 5.81
CA ILE A 50 -1.15 9.18 7.00
C ILE A 50 -1.05 10.70 6.78
N SER A 51 0.09 11.19 6.27
CA SER A 51 0.28 12.62 5.99
C SER A 51 -0.71 13.15 4.95
N LEU A 52 -1.06 12.38 3.92
CA LEU A 52 -2.06 12.79 2.94
C LEU A 52 -3.45 12.90 3.56
N GLY A 53 -3.82 11.92 4.40
CA GLY A 53 -5.13 11.88 5.05
C GLY A 53 -5.33 13.04 6.02
N TYR A 54 -4.28 13.41 6.78
CA TYR A 54 -4.33 14.58 7.66
C TYR A 54 -4.43 15.91 6.93
N ARG A 55 -3.87 16.00 5.72
CA ARG A 55 -3.92 17.23 4.90
C ARG A 55 -5.20 17.37 4.09
N GLY A 56 -6.09 16.37 4.12
CA GLY A 56 -7.29 16.36 3.29
C GLY A 56 -6.99 16.46 1.79
N VAL A 57 -5.85 15.93 1.34
CA VAL A 57 -5.49 16.01 -0.09
C VAL A 57 -6.41 15.10 -0.88
N GLU A 58 -7.10 15.69 -1.85
CA GLU A 58 -7.97 14.99 -2.79
C GLU A 58 -7.26 14.74 -4.14
N GLY A 59 -7.63 13.63 -4.80
CA GLY A 59 -7.22 13.34 -6.18
C GLY A 59 -5.89 12.58 -6.34
N GLY A 60 -5.54 12.33 -7.61
CA GLY A 60 -4.43 11.44 -7.97
C GLY A 60 -3.02 12.03 -7.83
N ILE A 61 -2.89 13.35 -7.71
CA ILE A 61 -1.57 14.02 -7.65
C ILE A 61 -0.81 13.62 -6.37
N GLY A 62 -1.51 13.57 -5.22
CA GLY A 62 -0.91 13.14 -3.96
C GLY A 62 -0.39 11.70 -4.02
N ILE A 63 -1.14 10.82 -4.67
CA ILE A 63 -0.78 9.41 -4.88
C ILE A 63 0.43 9.29 -5.81
N MET A 64 0.49 10.07 -6.90
CA MET A 64 1.60 10.04 -7.84
C MET A 64 2.92 10.46 -7.18
N LEU A 65 2.90 11.52 -6.34
CA LEU A 65 4.05 11.92 -5.55
C LEU A 65 4.43 10.87 -4.48
N GLY A 66 3.44 10.18 -3.92
CA GLY A 66 3.65 9.05 -3.02
C GLY A 66 4.36 7.88 -3.70
N LEU A 67 3.96 7.54 -4.93
CA LEU A 67 4.62 6.53 -5.75
C LEU A 67 6.08 6.89 -6.03
N SER A 68 6.37 8.14 -6.40
CA SER A 68 7.74 8.61 -6.56
C SER A 68 8.53 8.50 -5.26
N SER A 69 7.93 8.82 -4.13
CA SER A 69 8.60 8.74 -2.82
C SER A 69 8.94 7.29 -2.45
N ILE A 70 7.99 6.36 -2.63
CA ILE A 70 8.18 4.92 -2.35
C ILE A 70 9.23 4.29 -3.27
N THR A 71 9.29 4.71 -4.54
CA THR A 71 10.25 4.16 -5.49
C THR A 71 11.64 4.73 -5.30
N PHE A 72 11.79 6.06 -5.24
CA PHE A 72 13.11 6.71 -5.27
C PHE A 72 13.81 6.79 -3.92
N LEU A 73 13.12 7.05 -2.80
CA LEU A 73 13.80 7.22 -1.50
C LEU A 73 14.58 5.98 -1.05
N PRO A 74 14.00 4.76 -1.06
CA PRO A 74 14.72 3.55 -0.67
C PRO A 74 15.86 3.22 -1.64
N LEU A 75 15.67 3.53 -2.91
CA LEU A 75 16.65 3.25 -3.95
C LEU A 75 17.87 4.18 -3.81
N LEU A 76 17.61 5.47 -3.56
CA LEU A 76 18.64 6.44 -3.23
C LEU A 76 19.41 6.04 -1.97
N TYR A 77 18.72 5.55 -0.93
CA TYR A 77 19.37 5.03 0.28
C TYR A 77 20.31 3.87 -0.03
N VAL A 78 19.85 2.87 -0.79
CA VAL A 78 20.64 1.68 -1.12
C VAL A 78 21.83 2.01 -2.04
N GLU A 79 21.63 2.85 -3.06
CA GLU A 79 22.69 3.21 -4.01
C GLU A 79 23.70 4.20 -3.43
N GLN A 80 23.25 5.24 -2.73
CA GLN A 80 24.14 6.29 -2.24
C GLN A 80 24.78 5.96 -0.90
N LEU A 81 24.00 5.39 0.04
CA LEU A 81 24.48 5.12 1.39
C LEU A 81 25.16 3.75 1.48
N LEU A 82 24.48 2.68 1.04
CA LEU A 82 25.03 1.33 1.11
C LEU A 82 26.01 1.05 -0.02
N LYS A 83 25.94 1.81 -1.14
CA LYS A 83 26.69 1.54 -2.38
C LYS A 83 26.51 0.11 -2.86
N ALA A 84 25.31 -0.44 -2.69
CA ALA A 84 25.00 -1.80 -3.10
C ALA A 84 24.94 -1.92 -4.63
N GLN A 85 25.37 -3.04 -5.18
CA GLN A 85 25.22 -3.35 -6.59
C GLN A 85 23.83 -3.94 -6.85
N VAL A 86 22.83 -3.05 -6.89
CA VAL A 86 21.41 -3.43 -7.03
C VAL A 86 21.14 -4.28 -8.28
N ALA A 87 21.91 -4.07 -9.35
CA ALA A 87 21.81 -4.81 -10.60
C ALA A 87 22.30 -6.28 -10.52
N GLU A 88 23.09 -6.63 -9.50
CA GLU A 88 23.61 -7.99 -9.31
C GLU A 88 22.63 -8.89 -8.53
N TYR A 89 21.56 -8.31 -7.98
CA TYR A 89 20.52 -9.08 -7.30
C TYR A 89 19.60 -9.75 -8.33
N PRO A 90 19.31 -11.06 -8.17
CA PRO A 90 18.42 -11.78 -9.08
C PRO A 90 16.96 -11.31 -8.98
N SER A 91 16.56 -10.77 -7.82
CA SER A 91 15.29 -10.08 -7.68
C SER A 91 15.42 -8.63 -8.15
N ASN A 92 14.41 -8.14 -8.87
CA ASN A 92 14.38 -6.76 -9.33
C ASN A 92 14.07 -5.81 -8.14
N VAL A 93 15.11 -5.53 -7.34
CA VAL A 93 15.03 -4.74 -6.10
C VAL A 93 14.44 -3.36 -6.35
N THR A 94 14.59 -2.81 -7.56
CA THR A 94 14.01 -1.52 -7.96
C THR A 94 12.49 -1.49 -7.81
N PHE A 95 11.78 -2.57 -8.17
CA PHE A 95 10.31 -2.60 -8.16
C PHE A 95 9.71 -3.53 -7.10
N GLN A 96 10.53 -4.35 -6.44
CA GLN A 96 10.05 -5.29 -5.44
C GLN A 96 9.33 -4.58 -4.28
N GLY A 97 8.10 -4.99 -3.99
CA GLY A 97 7.33 -4.41 -2.88
C GLY A 97 6.74 -3.02 -3.13
N VAL A 98 6.94 -2.42 -4.32
CA VAL A 98 6.27 -1.15 -4.69
C VAL A 98 4.75 -1.30 -4.68
N PRO A 99 4.14 -2.36 -5.27
CA PRO A 99 2.69 -2.53 -5.22
C PRO A 99 2.17 -2.68 -3.78
N ASN A 100 2.89 -3.40 -2.93
CA ASN A 100 2.51 -3.59 -1.52
C ASN A 100 2.54 -2.26 -0.77
N ALA A 101 3.61 -1.48 -0.93
CA ALA A 101 3.72 -0.16 -0.30
C ALA A 101 2.69 0.84 -0.83
N MET A 102 2.32 0.77 -2.11
CA MET A 102 1.23 1.55 -2.68
C MET A 102 -0.11 1.17 -2.07
N ALA A 103 -0.38 -0.12 -1.90
CA ALA A 103 -1.58 -0.58 -1.21
C ALA A 103 -1.61 -0.08 0.25
N THR A 104 -0.49 -0.13 0.97
CA THR A 104 -0.37 0.44 2.33
C THR A 104 -0.61 1.93 2.35
N LEU A 105 -0.06 2.68 1.39
CA LEU A 105 -0.28 4.13 1.27
C LEU A 105 -1.75 4.44 1.07
N ILE A 106 -2.39 3.79 0.10
CA ILE A 106 -3.81 4.00 -0.20
C ILE A 106 -4.65 3.67 1.01
N LEU A 107 -4.40 2.52 1.66
CA LEU A 107 -5.14 2.10 2.84
C LEU A 107 -4.99 3.08 4.02
N ALA A 108 -3.78 3.55 4.30
CA ALA A 108 -3.54 4.51 5.36
C ALA A 108 -4.16 5.88 5.04
N TRP A 109 -4.06 6.32 3.79
CA TRP A 109 -4.65 7.55 3.32
C TRP A 109 -6.17 7.51 3.43
N THR A 110 -6.83 6.49 2.88
CA THR A 110 -8.29 6.38 2.91
C THR A 110 -8.81 6.29 4.34
N LEU A 111 -8.16 5.50 5.21
CA LEU A 111 -8.58 5.37 6.61
C LEU A 111 -8.55 6.72 7.33
N ILE A 112 -7.44 7.44 7.28
CA ILE A 112 -7.30 8.75 7.96
C ILE A 112 -8.19 9.80 7.31
N TYR A 113 -8.30 9.78 5.98
CA TYR A 113 -9.15 10.70 5.24
C TYR A 113 -10.63 10.53 5.64
N THR A 114 -11.12 9.29 5.71
CA THR A 114 -12.50 8.98 6.14
C THR A 114 -12.73 9.39 7.59
N MET A 115 -11.79 9.14 8.50
CA MET A 115 -11.89 9.57 9.90
C MET A 115 -12.03 11.10 10.03
N ASN A 116 -11.34 11.86 9.18
CA ASN A 116 -11.37 13.33 9.21
C ASN A 116 -12.56 13.94 8.46
N HIS A 117 -13.22 13.18 7.58
CA HIS A 117 -14.37 13.63 6.78
C HIS A 117 -15.60 12.75 7.05
N ALA A 118 -15.96 12.58 8.33
CA ALA A 118 -17.11 11.75 8.74
C ALA A 118 -18.42 12.21 8.08
N GLU A 119 -18.56 13.50 7.72
CA GLU A 119 -19.71 13.99 6.97
C GLU A 119 -19.82 13.39 5.55
N MET A 120 -18.71 13.02 4.91
CA MET A 120 -18.73 12.37 3.60
C MET A 120 -19.15 10.89 3.63
N GLU A 121 -19.05 10.21 4.79
CA GLU A 121 -19.65 8.87 4.93
C GLU A 121 -21.16 8.89 4.72
N THR A 122 -21.83 9.93 5.20
CA THR A 122 -23.28 10.07 5.02
C THR A 122 -23.67 10.27 3.55
N ALA A 123 -22.85 11.03 2.79
CA ALA A 123 -23.04 11.24 1.36
C ALA A 123 -22.73 9.98 0.54
N PHE A 124 -21.67 9.24 0.88
CA PHE A 124 -21.34 7.98 0.23
C PHE A 124 -22.39 6.90 0.52
N ALA A 125 -22.86 6.77 1.77
CA ALA A 125 -23.93 5.87 2.14
C ALA A 125 -25.25 6.21 1.41
N ALA A 126 -25.56 7.51 1.25
CA ALA A 126 -26.69 7.95 0.45
C ALA A 126 -26.52 7.58 -1.03
N GLY A 127 -25.34 7.78 -1.62
CA GLY A 127 -25.04 7.41 -3.01
C GLY A 127 -25.14 5.90 -3.28
N VAL A 128 -24.62 5.06 -2.37
CA VAL A 128 -24.73 3.60 -2.46
C VAL A 128 -26.18 3.13 -2.37
N LYS A 129 -26.97 3.75 -1.48
CA LYS A 129 -28.40 3.45 -1.34
C LYS A 129 -29.19 3.79 -2.62
N VAL A 130 -28.89 4.92 -3.26
CA VAL A 130 -29.51 5.32 -4.54
C VAL A 130 -29.13 4.34 -5.66
N ALA A 131 -27.87 3.91 -5.73
CA ALA A 131 -27.44 2.91 -6.70
C ALA A 131 -28.16 1.57 -6.50
N GLN A 132 -28.35 1.13 -5.24
CA GLN A 132 -29.09 -0.08 -4.93
C GLN A 132 -30.57 0.01 -5.29
N THR A 133 -31.23 1.16 -5.06
CA THR A 133 -32.62 1.36 -5.48
C THR A 133 -32.77 1.34 -7.00
N ILE A 134 -31.86 1.97 -7.75
CA ILE A 134 -31.90 1.93 -9.22
C ILE A 134 -31.73 0.49 -9.75
N ILE A 135 -30.82 -0.29 -9.16
CA ILE A 135 -30.63 -1.69 -9.56
C ILE A 135 -31.86 -2.55 -9.20
N THR A 136 -32.47 -2.28 -8.04
CA THR A 136 -33.68 -3.00 -7.60
C THR A 136 -34.87 -2.67 -8.49
N ASP A 137 -35.05 -1.41 -8.86
CA ASP A 137 -36.09 -0.96 -9.78
C ASP A 137 -35.85 -1.49 -11.20
N ALA A 138 -34.59 -1.49 -11.67
CA ALA A 138 -34.22 -2.06 -12.97
C ALA A 138 -34.43 -3.59 -13.04
N ASN A 139 -34.29 -4.31 -11.93
CA ASN A 139 -34.61 -5.74 -11.86
C ASN A 139 -36.10 -6.01 -11.62
N GLY A 140 -36.84 -5.08 -11.01
CA GLY A 140 -38.29 -5.17 -10.79
C GLY A 140 -39.10 -5.03 -12.08
N ASP A 141 -38.59 -4.29 -13.07
CA ASP A 141 -39.27 -4.06 -14.35
C ASP A 141 -39.13 -5.23 -15.35
N ILE A 142 -38.23 -6.19 -15.09
CA ILE A 142 -38.09 -7.43 -15.89
C ILE A 142 -39.07 -8.53 -15.42
N GLY A 143 -39.73 -8.35 -14.28
CA GLY A 143 -40.60 -9.35 -13.65
C GLY A 143 -42.11 -9.15 -13.79
N SER A 144 -42.59 -8.07 -14.44
CA SER A 144 -44.04 -7.77 -14.49
C SER A 144 -44.68 -7.84 -15.88
N SER A 145 -44.03 -8.49 -16.85
CA SER A 145 -44.64 -8.79 -18.14
C SER A 145 -45.06 -10.26 -18.26
N ASP A 146 -45.96 -10.74 -17.40
CA ASP A 146 -47.04 -11.64 -17.84
C ASP A 146 -48.11 -11.89 -16.75
N ALA A 147 -49.32 -12.18 -17.21
CA ALA A 147 -50.47 -12.78 -16.51
C ALA A 147 -51.58 -11.87 -15.92
N THR A 148 -52.40 -11.29 -16.82
CA THR A 148 -53.88 -11.31 -16.72
C THR A 148 -54.41 -11.38 -18.17
N ALA A 149 -54.58 -12.57 -18.73
CA ALA A 149 -55.76 -13.43 -18.63
C ALA A 149 -57.02 -12.80 -19.25
N GLU A 150 -57.48 -13.48 -20.30
CA GLU A 150 -58.73 -13.33 -21.04
C GLU A 150 -59.95 -13.11 -20.13
N ASP A 151 -60.79 -12.13 -20.46
CA ASP A 151 -62.26 -12.26 -20.47
C ASP A 151 -62.89 -10.99 -21.09
N GLU A 152 -64.04 -11.19 -21.75
CA GLU A 152 -64.88 -10.24 -22.51
C GLU A 152 -64.54 -10.02 -24.00
N PHE A 153 -65.02 -10.91 -24.88
CA PHE A 153 -66.33 -10.79 -25.58
C PHE A 153 -66.61 -12.01 -26.47
#